data_AF-A0A3A9SVV6-F1
#
_entry.id   AF-A0A3A9SVV6-F1
#
_cell.length_a   1.000
_cell.length_b   1.000
_cell.length_c   1.000
_cell.angle_alpha   90.00
_cell.angle_beta   90.00
_cell.angle_gamma   90.00
#
_symmetry.space_group_name_H-M   'P 1'
#
loop_
_entity.id
_entity.type
_entity.pdbx_description
1 polymer ?
#
loop_
_entity_poly.entity_id
_entity_poly.type
_entity_poly.pdbx_seq_one_letter_code
_entity_poly.pdbx_strand_id
1 'polypeptide(L)'
;MALQLSVGLLFGIIVGLVIAFVLLKMANTNHRMKTEYDERQQLIRGKGYMYGFYTILFYEVIMMILDLAEVNFPIEHYTIHFVGVIFGCTVLCIYCLWNDVYWGLNNNKKKYSVIIVVCIILNLLPIIGQAANGTLVQDGKIGLTTLNIFVIIMMAAIGVAAVIKKLVKRDSSEEE
;
A
#
# COMPACT_ATOMS: atom_id res chain seq x y z
N MET A 1 23.48 -15.37 16.91
CA MET A 1 22.06 -15.51 16.48
C MET A 1 21.46 -14.16 16.04
N ALA A 2 21.44 -13.12 16.89
CA ALA A 2 20.93 -11.79 16.51
C ALA A 2 21.64 -11.14 15.30
N LEU A 3 22.98 -11.29 15.19
CA LEU A 3 23.76 -10.75 14.07
C LEU A 3 23.40 -11.42 12.72
N GLN A 4 23.17 -12.74 12.70
CA GLN A 4 22.79 -13.47 11.49
C GLN A 4 21.35 -13.13 11.03
N LEU A 5 20.42 -12.97 11.98
CA LEU A 5 19.06 -12.53 11.70
C LEU A 5 19.05 -11.12 11.06
N SER A 6 19.91 -10.24 11.56
CA SER A 6 20.08 -8.86 11.07
C SER A 6 20.65 -8.81 9.66
N VAL A 7 21.65 -9.65 9.35
CA VAL A 7 22.25 -9.74 8.01
C VAL A 7 21.26 -10.32 7.00
N GLY A 8 20.51 -11.36 7.37
CA GLY A 8 19.47 -11.94 6.51
C GLY A 8 18.35 -10.95 6.16
N LEU A 9 17.90 -10.17 7.15
CA LEU A 9 16.90 -9.12 6.94
C LEU A 9 17.42 -8.02 6.00
N LEU A 10 18.64 -7.52 6.25
CA LEU A 10 19.27 -6.49 5.40
C LEU A 10 19.43 -6.99 3.96
N PHE A 11 19.91 -8.21 3.78
CA PHE A 11 20.04 -8.82 2.46
C PHE A 11 18.68 -8.93 1.76
N GLY A 12 17.64 -9.39 2.48
CA GLY A 12 16.28 -9.46 1.96
C GLY A 12 15.72 -8.11 1.53
N ILE A 13 15.94 -7.05 2.33
CA ILE A 13 15.54 -5.68 1.97
C ILE A 13 16.26 -5.21 0.71
N ILE A 14 17.59 -5.41 0.62
CA ILE A 14 18.37 -4.99 -0.55
C ILE A 14 17.88 -5.71 -1.81
N VAL A 15 17.70 -7.03 -1.75
CA VAL A 15 17.19 -7.82 -2.89
C VAL A 15 15.78 -7.35 -3.28
N GLY A 16 14.90 -7.13 -2.30
CA GLY A 16 13.55 -6.61 -2.54
C GLY A 16 13.56 -5.25 -3.24
N LEU A 17 14.43 -4.33 -2.81
CA LEU A 17 14.60 -3.01 -3.43
C LEU A 17 15.12 -3.12 -4.88
N VAL A 18 16.08 -4.01 -5.14
CA VAL A 18 16.61 -4.25 -6.50
C VAL A 18 15.52 -4.83 -7.42
N ILE A 19 14.75 -5.81 -6.95
CA ILE A 19 13.63 -6.37 -7.71
C ILE A 19 12.58 -5.30 -7.99
N ALA A 20 12.18 -4.52 -6.97
CA ALA A 20 11.23 -3.43 -7.13
C ALA A 20 11.73 -2.39 -8.14
N PHE A 21 13.02 -2.04 -8.08
CA PHE A 21 13.66 -1.13 -9.04
C PHE A 21 13.52 -1.66 -10.48
N VAL A 22 13.90 -2.91 -10.73
CA VAL A 22 13.82 -3.52 -12.07
C VAL A 22 12.38 -3.58 -12.57
N LEU A 23 11.43 -4.03 -11.73
CA LEU A 23 10.02 -4.14 -12.09
C LEU A 23 9.41 -2.78 -12.46
N LEU A 24 9.64 -1.75 -11.64
CA LEU A 24 9.13 -0.40 -11.90
C LEU A 24 9.71 0.19 -13.19
N LYS A 25 11.02 0.00 -13.43
CA LYS A 25 11.67 0.38 -14.68
C LYS A 25 11.00 -0.27 -15.88
N MET A 26 10.76 -1.59 -15.82
CA MET A 26 10.17 -2.36 -16.92
C MET A 26 8.68 -2.07 -17.14
N ALA A 27 7.97 -1.65 -16.08
CA ALA A 27 6.56 -1.29 -16.13
C ALA A 27 6.33 0.07 -16.80
N ASN A 28 7.32 0.96 -16.81
CA ASN A 28 7.28 2.18 -17.59
C ASN A 28 7.62 1.90 -19.06
N THR A 29 6.85 2.48 -19.98
CA THR A 29 6.97 2.29 -21.44
C THR A 29 8.28 2.83 -21.98
N ASN A 30 8.82 3.89 -21.37
CA ASN A 30 10.10 4.50 -21.72
C ASN A 30 11.30 3.90 -20.95
N HIS A 31 11.08 2.83 -20.18
CA HIS A 31 12.10 2.17 -19.35
C HIS A 31 12.85 3.09 -18.38
N ARG A 32 12.24 4.20 -17.98
CA ARG A 32 12.75 5.08 -16.91
C ARG A 32 12.14 4.68 -15.58
N MET A 33 12.87 4.93 -14.49
CA MET A 33 12.36 4.69 -13.14
C MET A 33 11.22 5.63 -12.76
N LYS A 34 11.36 6.91 -13.13
CA LYS A 34 10.39 7.94 -12.78
C LYS A 34 9.13 7.79 -13.61
N THR A 35 7.99 7.77 -12.94
CA THR A 35 6.69 7.94 -13.61
C THR A 35 6.48 9.40 -13.97
N GLU A 36 6.09 9.63 -15.22
CA GLU A 36 5.91 10.96 -15.81
C GLU A 36 4.45 11.39 -15.75
N TYR A 37 4.22 12.64 -15.38
CA TYR A 37 2.90 13.25 -15.23
C TYR A 37 2.96 14.66 -15.81
N ASP A 38 1.91 15.08 -16.51
CA ASP A 38 1.76 16.47 -16.95
C ASP A 38 1.45 17.41 -15.78
N GLU A 39 1.43 18.73 -16.03
CA GLU A 39 1.19 19.75 -15.01
C GLU A 39 -0.17 19.60 -14.32
N ARG A 40 -1.23 19.28 -15.09
CA ARG A 40 -2.58 19.05 -14.55
C ARG A 40 -2.59 17.85 -13.62
N GLN A 41 -1.97 16.74 -14.04
CA GLN A 41 -1.87 15.53 -13.24
C GLN A 41 -1.08 15.78 -11.95
N GLN A 42 0.01 16.55 -12.01
CA GLN A 42 0.79 16.92 -10.83
C GLN A 42 -0.02 17.75 -9.83
N LEU A 43 -0.79 18.75 -10.29
CA LEU A 43 -1.65 19.56 -9.42
C LEU A 43 -2.72 18.71 -8.71
N ILE A 44 -3.37 17.80 -9.44
CA ILE A 44 -4.36 16.89 -8.86
C ILE A 44 -3.68 15.98 -7.84
N ARG A 45 -2.56 15.34 -8.19
CA ARG A 45 -1.81 14.47 -7.27
C ARG A 45 -1.35 15.23 -6.02
N GLY A 46 -0.98 16.50 -6.14
CA GLY A 46 -0.66 17.38 -5.01
C GLY A 46 -1.79 17.44 -3.97
N LYS A 47 -3.05 17.57 -4.42
CA LYS A 47 -4.21 17.48 -3.51
C LYS A 47 -4.34 16.10 -2.88
N GLY A 48 -4.10 15.03 -3.65
CA GLY A 48 -4.08 13.67 -3.12
C GLY A 48 -3.03 13.47 -2.02
N TYR A 49 -1.82 14.02 -2.21
CA TYR A 49 -0.76 13.98 -1.19
C TYR A 49 -1.17 14.75 0.06
N MET A 50 -1.81 15.91 -0.11
CA MET A 50 -2.33 16.71 1.01
C MET A 50 -3.38 15.92 1.81
N TYR A 51 -4.33 15.26 1.14
CA TYR A 51 -5.34 14.42 1.82
C TYR A 51 -4.72 13.22 2.54
N GLY A 52 -3.76 12.54 1.90
CA GLY A 52 -3.01 11.45 2.51
C GLY A 52 -2.25 11.93 3.76
N PHE A 53 -1.57 13.07 3.69
CA PHE A 53 -0.86 13.67 4.82
C PHE A 53 -1.79 13.99 5.99
N TYR A 54 -2.91 14.67 5.75
CA TYR A 54 -3.87 14.98 6.82
C TYR A 54 -4.54 13.73 7.40
N THR A 55 -4.70 12.66 6.60
CA THR A 55 -5.18 11.37 7.09
C THR A 55 -4.20 10.76 8.09
N ILE A 56 -2.90 10.75 7.76
CA ILE A 56 -1.85 10.27 8.68
C ILE A 56 -1.82 11.13 9.93
N LEU A 57 -1.83 12.45 9.79
CA LEU A 57 -1.79 13.38 10.92
C LEU A 57 -2.97 13.14 11.89
N PHE A 58 -4.18 13.04 11.36
CA PHE A 58 -5.37 12.80 12.17
C PHE A 58 -5.34 11.42 12.85
N TYR A 59 -4.90 10.40 12.13
CA TYR A 59 -4.69 9.07 12.69
C TYR A 59 -3.69 9.08 13.85
N GLU A 60 -2.54 9.73 13.70
CA GLU A 60 -1.51 9.81 14.75
C GLU A 60 -2.01 10.60 15.97
N VAL A 61 -2.80 11.67 15.76
CA VAL A 61 -3.44 12.40 16.87
C VAL A 61 -4.41 11.50 17.62
N ILE A 62 -5.21 10.68 16.92
CA ILE A 62 -6.09 9.70 17.58
C ILE A 62 -5.26 8.68 18.37
N MET A 63 -4.20 8.13 17.77
CA MET A 63 -3.36 7.15 18.45
C MET A 63 -2.68 7.73 19.70
N MET A 64 -2.25 9.00 19.65
CA MET A 64 -1.73 9.71 20.81
C MET A 64 -2.78 9.88 21.92
N ILE A 65 -4.02 10.22 21.58
CA ILE A 65 -5.12 10.34 22.56
C ILE A 65 -5.43 8.97 23.20
N LEU A 66 -5.43 7.91 22.41
CA LEU A 66 -5.68 6.54 22.89
C LEU A 66 -4.55 6.04 23.80
N ASP A 67 -3.30 6.38 23.47
CA ASP A 67 -2.14 6.10 24.32
C ASP A 67 -2.23 6.82 25.67
N LEU A 68 -2.61 8.11 25.67
CA LEU A 68 -2.88 8.87 26.89
C LEU A 68 -4.05 8.31 27.72
N ALA A 69 -5.00 7.63 27.08
CA ALA A 69 -6.11 6.95 27.72
C ALA A 69 -5.78 5.50 28.14
N GLU A 70 -4.51 5.09 28.05
CA GLU A 70 -4.00 3.74 28.39
C GLU A 70 -4.69 2.61 27.61
N VAL A 71 -5.17 2.91 26.39
CA VAL A 71 -5.79 1.93 25.50
C VAL A 71 -4.69 1.11 24.82
N ASN A 72 -4.60 -0.17 25.18
CA ASN A 72 -3.61 -1.08 24.64
C ASN A 72 -4.17 -1.91 23.48
N PHE A 73 -3.42 -1.98 22.37
CA PHE A 73 -3.75 -2.82 21.24
C PHE A 73 -2.91 -4.10 21.22
N PRO A 74 -3.48 -5.25 20.80
CA PRO A 74 -2.77 -6.53 20.69
C PRO A 74 -1.89 -6.61 19.43
N ILE A 75 -1.20 -5.52 19.08
CA ILE A 75 -0.28 -5.41 17.94
C ILE A 75 0.96 -4.64 18.35
N GLU A 76 2.06 -4.83 17.63
CA GLU A 76 3.32 -4.15 17.93
C GLU A 76 3.22 -2.63 17.72
N HIS A 77 3.87 -1.83 18.57
CA HIS A 77 3.77 -0.36 18.53
C HIS A 77 4.20 0.23 17.18
N TYR A 78 5.27 -0.29 16.57
CA TYR A 78 5.69 0.13 15.23
C TYR A 78 4.62 -0.17 14.16
N THR A 79 3.81 -1.22 14.35
CA THR A 79 2.73 -1.59 13.42
C THR A 79 1.64 -0.54 13.46
N ILE A 80 1.30 -0.02 14.65
CA ILE A 80 0.28 1.03 14.82
C ILE A 80 0.60 2.24 13.95
N HIS A 81 1.83 2.78 14.02
CA HIS A 81 2.21 3.95 13.20
C HIS A 81 2.27 3.63 11.71
N PHE A 82 2.74 2.44 11.34
CA PHE A 82 2.80 2.04 9.94
C PHE A 82 1.41 1.85 9.31
N VAL A 83 0.40 1.44 10.09
CA VAL A 83 -1.00 1.41 9.66
C VAL A 83 -1.51 2.81 9.31
N GLY A 84 -1.10 3.84 10.05
CA GLY A 84 -1.38 5.23 9.71
C GLY A 84 -0.86 5.61 8.32
N VAL A 85 0.39 5.24 8.04
CA VAL A 85 1.01 5.44 6.71
C VAL A 85 0.24 4.69 5.61
N ILE A 86 -0.18 3.45 5.85
CA ILE A 86 -0.99 2.66 4.92
C ILE A 86 -2.32 3.37 4.62
N PHE A 87 -3.00 3.93 5.63
CA PHE A 87 -4.23 4.68 5.43
C PHE A 87 -4.01 5.95 4.61
N GLY A 88 -2.96 6.72 4.89
CA GLY A 88 -2.59 7.89 4.08
C GLY A 88 -2.35 7.54 2.61
N CYS A 89 -1.57 6.47 2.36
CA CYS A 89 -1.33 5.96 1.01
C CYS A 89 -2.63 5.49 0.32
N THR A 90 -3.53 4.84 1.06
CA THR A 90 -4.83 4.38 0.55
C THR A 90 -5.67 5.57 0.08
N VAL A 91 -5.79 6.62 0.89
CA VAL A 91 -6.52 7.84 0.54
C VAL A 91 -5.93 8.52 -0.69
N LEU A 92 -4.61 8.67 -0.75
CA LEU A 92 -3.91 9.21 -1.92
C LEU A 92 -4.24 8.39 -3.18
N CYS A 93 -4.12 7.08 -3.12
CA CYS A 93 -4.36 6.18 -4.26
C CYS A 93 -5.80 6.25 -4.74
N ILE A 94 -6.78 6.17 -3.84
CA ILE A 94 -8.21 6.27 -4.17
C ILE A 94 -8.52 7.64 -4.78
N TYR A 95 -8.01 8.73 -4.21
CA TYR A 95 -8.20 10.06 -4.76
C TYR A 95 -7.62 10.19 -6.18
N CYS A 96 -6.38 9.73 -6.40
CA CYS A 96 -5.76 9.75 -7.71
C CYS A 96 -6.52 8.88 -8.73
N LEU A 97 -7.05 7.75 -8.28
CA LEU A 97 -7.86 6.85 -9.09
C LEU A 97 -9.14 7.54 -9.55
N TRP A 98 -9.89 8.15 -8.63
CA TRP A 98 -11.12 8.87 -8.95
C TRP A 98 -10.91 10.07 -9.88
N ASN A 99 -9.76 10.73 -9.80
CA ASN A 99 -9.43 11.87 -10.66
C ASN A 99 -8.65 11.50 -11.95
N ASP A 100 -8.55 10.22 -12.31
CA ASP A 100 -7.87 9.74 -13.53
C ASP A 100 -6.37 10.06 -13.60
N VAL A 101 -5.72 10.23 -12.44
CA VAL A 101 -4.28 10.53 -12.32
C VAL A 101 -3.50 9.43 -11.57
N TYR A 102 -4.12 8.28 -11.33
CA TYR A 102 -3.46 7.12 -10.72
C TYR A 102 -2.32 6.60 -11.60
N TRP A 103 -2.56 6.50 -12.91
CA TRP A 103 -1.55 6.12 -13.88
C TRP A 103 -0.85 7.34 -14.45
N GLY A 104 0.47 7.32 -14.51
CA GLY A 104 1.25 8.31 -15.26
C GLY A 104 1.27 8.04 -16.75
N LEU A 105 1.75 9.03 -17.51
CA LEU A 105 1.78 9.04 -18.97
C LEU A 105 2.64 7.92 -19.56
N ASN A 106 3.74 7.58 -18.89
CA ASN A 106 4.65 6.51 -19.30
C ASN A 106 4.35 5.16 -18.63
N ASN A 107 3.22 4.99 -17.93
CA ASN A 107 2.91 3.70 -17.31
C ASN A 107 2.27 2.72 -18.29
N ASN A 108 2.79 1.49 -18.35
CA ASN A 108 2.07 0.38 -18.96
C ASN A 108 1.08 -0.23 -17.95
N LYS A 109 -0.20 0.12 -18.07
CA LYS A 109 -1.26 -0.32 -17.15
C LYS A 109 -1.28 -1.83 -16.92
N LYS A 110 -1.12 -2.65 -17.97
CA LYS A 110 -1.10 -4.12 -17.85
C LYS A 110 0.06 -4.60 -16.99
N LYS A 111 1.27 -4.09 -17.21
CA LYS A 111 2.46 -4.46 -16.44
C LYS A 111 2.32 -4.07 -14.96
N TYR A 112 1.82 -2.86 -14.69
CA TYR A 112 1.56 -2.44 -13.32
C TYR A 112 0.46 -3.26 -12.64
N SER A 113 -0.62 -3.62 -13.35
CA SER A 113 -1.64 -4.53 -12.81
C SER A 113 -1.05 -5.89 -12.43
N VAL A 114 -0.15 -6.45 -13.25
CA VAL A 114 0.57 -7.69 -12.91
C VAL A 114 1.43 -7.51 -11.66
N ILE A 115 2.18 -6.40 -11.54
CA ILE A 115 2.98 -6.10 -10.34
C ILE A 115 2.09 -6.05 -9.10
N ILE A 116 0.93 -5.38 -9.16
CA ILE A 116 -0.01 -5.31 -8.05
C ILE A 116 -0.49 -6.71 -7.64
N VAL A 117 -0.87 -7.56 -8.60
CA VAL A 117 -1.28 -8.95 -8.32
C VAL A 117 -0.15 -9.76 -7.69
N VAL A 118 1.08 -9.62 -8.18
CA VAL A 118 2.25 -10.28 -7.57
C VAL A 118 2.45 -9.80 -6.14
N CYS A 119 2.32 -8.48 -5.87
CA CYS A 119 2.44 -7.95 -4.52
C CYS A 119 1.36 -8.52 -3.58
N ILE A 120 0.12 -8.68 -4.04
CA ILE A 120 -0.95 -9.33 -3.28
C ILE A 120 -0.54 -10.77 -2.92
N ILE A 121 -0.07 -11.55 -3.89
CA ILE A 121 0.36 -12.94 -3.65
C ILE A 121 1.50 -12.98 -2.63
N LEU A 122 2.53 -12.14 -2.79
CA LEU A 122 3.67 -12.09 -1.88
C LEU A 122 3.28 -11.70 -0.45
N ASN A 123 2.29 -10.83 -0.27
CA ASN A 123 1.78 -10.47 1.07
C ASN A 123 0.88 -11.57 1.65
N LEU A 124 0.26 -12.43 0.84
CA LEU A 124 -0.52 -13.57 1.33
C LEU A 124 0.35 -14.72 1.85
N LEU A 125 1.55 -14.94 1.29
CA LEU A 125 2.40 -16.07 1.65
C LEU A 125 2.75 -16.11 3.16
N PRO A 126 3.20 -15.02 3.82
CA PRO A 126 3.46 -15.03 5.25
C PRO A 126 2.22 -15.28 6.11
N ILE A 127 1.06 -14.75 5.67
CA ILE A 127 -0.22 -14.90 6.36
C ILE A 127 -0.63 -16.38 6.36
N ILE A 128 -0.63 -17.00 5.18
CA ILE A 128 -0.99 -18.42 5.02
C ILE A 128 0.02 -19.31 5.76
N GLY A 129 1.32 -19.01 5.62
CA GLY A 129 2.37 -19.77 6.29
C GLY A 129 2.23 -19.77 7.82
N GLN A 130 1.94 -18.64 8.44
CA GLN A 130 1.76 -18.58 9.89
C GLN A 130 0.40 -19.13 10.35
N ALA A 131 -0.66 -18.94 9.56
CA ALA A 131 -1.95 -19.55 9.83
C ALA A 131 -1.85 -21.08 9.82
N ALA A 132 -1.18 -21.66 8.83
CA ALA A 132 -0.98 -23.12 8.71
C ALA A 132 -0.14 -23.69 9.85
N ASN A 133 0.82 -22.91 10.38
CA ASN A 133 1.66 -23.32 11.51
C ASN A 133 1.02 -23.03 12.88
N GLY A 134 -0.18 -22.46 12.95
CA GLY A 134 -0.83 -22.06 14.20
C GLY A 134 -0.11 -20.93 14.95
N THR A 135 0.75 -20.18 14.26
CA THR A 135 1.62 -19.14 14.84
C THR A 135 1.19 -17.72 14.49
N LEU A 136 -0.03 -17.54 13.95
CA LEU A 136 -0.53 -16.22 13.57
C LEU A 136 -0.63 -15.26 14.76
N VAL A 137 -0.96 -15.80 15.94
CA VAL A 137 -0.95 -15.08 17.21
C VAL A 137 0.14 -15.71 18.08
N GLN A 138 1.17 -14.94 18.42
CA GLN A 138 2.22 -15.34 19.35
C GLN A 138 2.18 -14.37 20.53
N ASP A 139 2.17 -14.89 21.76
CA ASP A 139 2.15 -14.10 23.00
C ASP A 139 1.00 -13.08 23.06
N GLY A 140 -0.17 -13.45 22.52
CA GLY A 140 -1.36 -12.58 22.49
C GLY A 140 -1.27 -11.42 21.50
N LYS A 141 -0.22 -11.36 20.66
CA LYS A 141 -0.03 -10.34 19.63
C LYS A 141 0.07 -10.96 18.24
N ILE A 142 -0.38 -10.20 17.24
CA ILE A 142 -0.09 -10.52 15.84
C ILE A 142 1.20 -9.77 15.47
N GLY A 143 2.27 -10.52 15.15
CA GLY A 143 3.60 -9.97 14.87
C GLY A 143 3.70 -9.26 13.50
N LEU A 144 4.84 -9.39 12.82
CA LEU A 144 5.10 -8.75 11.50
C LEU A 144 4.06 -9.07 10.41
N THR A 145 3.34 -10.17 10.54
CA THR A 145 2.26 -10.58 9.62
C THR A 145 1.10 -9.59 9.59
N THR A 146 0.89 -8.85 10.68
CA THR A 146 -0.13 -7.79 10.76
C THR A 146 0.03 -6.78 9.64
N LEU A 147 1.26 -6.37 9.33
CA LEU A 147 1.53 -5.43 8.24
C LEU A 147 1.10 -5.99 6.88
N ASN A 148 1.37 -7.27 6.63
CA ASN A 148 0.94 -7.93 5.38
C ASN A 148 -0.59 -7.91 5.26
N ILE A 149 -1.31 -8.16 6.37
CA ILE A 149 -2.78 -8.10 6.40
C ILE A 149 -3.27 -6.69 6.03
N PHE A 150 -2.73 -5.64 6.65
CA PHE A 150 -3.12 -4.26 6.35
C PHE A 150 -2.78 -3.85 4.91
N VAL A 151 -1.65 -4.30 4.36
CA VAL A 151 -1.31 -4.07 2.95
C VAL A 151 -2.31 -4.76 2.01
N ILE A 152 -2.73 -5.99 2.32
CA ILE A 152 -3.77 -6.70 1.56
C ILE A 152 -5.11 -5.94 1.61
N ILE A 153 -5.50 -5.45 2.79
CA ILE A 153 -6.71 -4.64 2.97
C ILE A 153 -6.63 -3.37 2.11
N MET A 154 -5.51 -2.65 2.12
CA MET A 154 -5.29 -1.48 1.27
C MET A 154 -5.42 -1.84 -0.22
N MET A 155 -4.77 -2.91 -0.67
CA MET A 155 -4.82 -3.33 -2.08
C MET A 155 -6.25 -3.73 -2.49
N ALA A 156 -6.98 -4.42 -1.62
CA ALA A 156 -8.39 -4.74 -1.83
C ALA A 156 -9.26 -3.49 -1.91
N ALA A 157 -9.06 -2.51 -1.02
CA ALA A 157 -9.80 -1.25 -1.03
C ALA A 157 -9.58 -0.47 -2.33
N ILE A 158 -8.33 -0.36 -2.80
CA ILE A 158 -7.99 0.28 -4.08
C ILE A 158 -8.60 -0.50 -5.26
N GLY A 159 -8.55 -1.83 -5.22
CA GLY A 159 -9.13 -2.70 -6.25
C GLY A 159 -10.65 -2.56 -6.35
N VAL A 160 -11.35 -2.57 -5.22
CA VAL A 160 -12.79 -2.34 -5.14
C VAL A 160 -13.15 -0.95 -5.66
N ALA A 161 -12.41 0.11 -5.24
CA ALA A 161 -12.62 1.46 -5.76
C ALA A 161 -12.44 1.53 -7.28
N ALA A 162 -11.48 0.78 -7.85
CA ALA A 162 -11.26 0.73 -9.29
C ALA A 162 -12.41 0.04 -10.05
N VAL A 163 -12.97 -1.03 -9.48
CA VAL A 163 -14.15 -1.71 -10.02
C VAL A 163 -15.36 -0.78 -9.96
N ILE A 164 -15.63 -0.15 -8.81
CA ILE A 164 -16.74 0.80 -8.65
C ILE A 164 -16.64 1.93 -9.67
N LYS A 165 -15.47 2.57 -9.77
CA LYS A 165 -15.25 3.63 -10.76
C LYS A 165 -15.54 3.18 -12.18
N LYS A 166 -15.13 1.96 -12.54
CA LYS A 166 -15.38 1.40 -13.88
C LYS A 166 -16.87 1.19 -14.13
N LEU A 167 -17.63 0.73 -13.14
CA LEU A 167 -19.07 0.54 -13.23
C LEU A 167 -19.79 1.89 -13.41
N VAL A 168 -19.50 2.88 -12.55
CA VAL A 168 -20.09 4.23 -12.64
C VAL A 168 -19.84 4.87 -14.01
N LYS A 169 -18.63 4.73 -14.55
CA LYS A 169 -18.28 5.30 -15.86
C LYS A 169 -19.02 4.61 -17.02
N ARG A 170 -19.33 3.32 -16.90
CA ARG A 170 -20.08 2.59 -17.91
C ARG A 170 -21.52 3.07 -17.94
N ASP A 171 -22.14 3.19 -16.76
CA ASP A 171 -23.55 3.59 -16.65
C ASP A 171 -23.74 5.00 -17.22
N SER A 172 -22.84 5.95 -16.91
CA SER A 172 -22.87 7.30 -17.51
C SER A 172 -22.72 7.32 -19.03
N SER A 173 -22.09 6.31 -19.63
CA SER A 173 -21.96 6.21 -21.09
C SER A 173 -23.10 5.46 -21.78
N GLU A 174 -23.94 4.76 -21.01
CA GLU A 174 -25.17 4.12 -21.51
C GLU A 174 -26.36 5.09 -21.46
N GLU A 175 -26.28 6.15 -20.64
CA GLU A 175 -27.28 7.23 -20.53
C GLU A 175 -27.06 8.39 -21.53
N GLU A 176 -25.88 8.49 -22.17
CA GLU A 176 -25.54 9.46 -23.22
C GLU A 176 -25.79 8.92 -24.64
#